data_AF-C3PI44-F1
#
_entry.id   AF-C3PI44-F1
#
_cell.length_a   1.000
_cell.length_b   1.000
_cell.length_c   1.000
_cell.angle_alpha   90.00
_cell.angle_beta   90.00
_cell.angle_gamma   90.00
#
_symmetry.space_group_name_H-M   'P 1'
#
loop_
_entity.id
_entity.type
_entity.pdbx_description
1 polymer ?
#
loop_
_entity_poly.entity_id
_entity_poly.type
_entity_poly.pdbx_seq_one_letter_code
_entity_poly.pdbx_strand_id
1 'polypeptide(L)'
;MAEMDPGKDPWLEDEAERRTLDYGGTPPNPENSRTRADTFGIRPDIWDSLNQAITKKATVDELLEQARRRQEDARKYLADAAAAREQADKALAESDKAVQKAGQAQQQARQAVDASNSALGDAAAAREDARKSLQDAQQSLQNSQDALNDAQDARARATTAVANAATARTNADKALNDSGKALTQAGQAVSEARSAVSTSGDALAKAKAADLTSEEGRKTAIEALTKAVHATNTAVSANSTAIEANSTAIASTNKAVAALTQASAANSRAVDALSQASEANSRAITATNTAVAANSKAVESALLSSQANSTAIASTNKAVSAAVTASEANSTAITATNRAVAALRAANSANSSAIKAVTDASEANTKAISLLHLLNHGTWNLSSTYTIGTSWRSLEFNSPKGESSGCSIFKFTNSDGTYINFNEAGQWEVNLRIIIPAKPLLSIGGSSYVRISHMRKSEVVDSAVATGYDDGWPYTLPLTAIFNVQVGDYVYVSAKSDTTRGTSPLSNGRPDHEYTELSARQLSRA
;
A
#
# COMPACT_ATOMS: atom_id res chain seq x y z
N MET A 1 24.59 11.25 2.64
CA MET A 1 24.86 10.17 1.66
C MET A 1 26.34 10.25 1.34
N ALA A 2 27.13 9.32 1.85
CA ALA A 2 28.51 9.13 1.43
C ALA A 2 28.50 8.06 0.34
N GLU A 3 29.14 8.34 -0.79
CA GLU A 3 29.28 7.44 -1.93
C GLU A 3 30.01 6.16 -1.52
N MET A 4 29.42 5.01 -1.82
CA MET A 4 30.07 3.70 -1.75
C MET A 4 30.49 3.29 -3.16
N ASP A 5 31.80 3.11 -3.30
CA ASP A 5 32.55 2.62 -4.45
C ASP A 5 32.14 1.17 -4.83
N PRO A 6 31.63 0.90 -6.05
CA PRO A 6 31.22 -0.43 -6.47
C PRO A 6 32.40 -1.17 -7.09
N GLY A 7 33.31 -1.71 -6.26
CA GLY A 7 34.51 -2.34 -6.83
C GLY A 7 35.42 -3.16 -5.92
N LYS A 8 34.97 -3.63 -4.75
CA LYS A 8 35.80 -4.50 -3.89
C LYS A 8 35.04 -5.72 -3.39
N ASP A 9 35.42 -6.88 -3.93
CA ASP A 9 35.03 -8.20 -3.45
C ASP A 9 35.96 -8.60 -2.30
N PRO A 10 35.45 -8.81 -1.06
CA PRO A 10 36.29 -9.09 0.11
C PRO A 10 36.79 -10.54 0.20
N TRP A 11 36.72 -11.33 -0.88
CA TRP A 11 37.10 -12.75 -0.90
C TRP A 11 38.42 -13.08 -1.64
N LEU A 12 39.24 -12.09 -1.97
CA LEU A 12 40.46 -12.29 -2.78
C LEU A 12 41.77 -11.76 -2.16
N GLU A 13 41.88 -11.59 -0.84
CA GLU A 13 43.11 -11.05 -0.22
C GLU A 13 44.02 -12.03 0.53
N ASP A 14 43.79 -13.35 0.51
CA ASP A 14 44.61 -14.28 1.34
C ASP A 14 45.39 -15.38 0.60
N GLU A 15 45.72 -15.19 -0.68
CA GLU A 15 46.45 -16.23 -1.44
C GLU A 15 47.68 -15.74 -2.23
N ALA A 16 48.32 -14.66 -1.77
CA ALA A 16 49.57 -14.15 -2.36
C ALA A 16 50.79 -14.13 -1.42
N GLU A 17 50.68 -14.57 -0.17
CA GLU A 17 51.81 -14.61 0.76
C GLU A 17 52.08 -16.03 1.28
N ARG A 18 52.83 -16.82 0.50
CA ARG A 18 53.72 -17.89 0.99
C ARG A 18 54.47 -18.53 -0.17
N ARG A 19 55.63 -17.94 -0.52
CA ARG A 19 56.87 -18.66 -0.91
C ARG A 19 57.92 -17.69 -1.43
N THR A 20 58.58 -17.00 -0.51
CA THR A 20 59.98 -16.58 -0.68
C THR A 20 60.65 -16.61 0.68
N LEU A 21 61.26 -17.75 1.02
CA LEU A 21 62.25 -17.83 2.09
C LEU A 21 63.47 -18.57 1.53
N ASP A 22 64.44 -17.73 1.24
CA ASP A 22 65.83 -17.99 0.89
C ASP A 22 66.51 -18.87 1.96
N TYR A 23 67.28 -19.85 1.50
CA TYR A 23 68.36 -20.47 2.28
C TYR A 23 69.53 -20.75 1.33
N GLY A 24 70.42 -19.76 1.22
CA GLY A 24 71.80 -19.99 0.80
C GLY A 24 72.58 -20.79 1.84
N GLY A 25 73.48 -21.67 1.37
CA GLY A 25 74.42 -22.40 2.22
C GLY A 25 75.16 -23.53 1.49
N THR A 26 76.36 -23.21 0.99
CA THR A 26 77.54 -24.03 0.63
C THR A 26 77.44 -25.56 0.34
N PRO A 27 78.17 -26.07 -0.67
CA PRO A 27 78.07 -27.46 -1.13
C PRO A 27 78.91 -28.44 -0.28
N PRO A 28 78.40 -29.65 0.04
CA PRO A 28 79.25 -30.73 0.53
C PRO A 28 79.54 -31.77 -0.57
N ASN A 29 80.83 -31.86 -0.88
CA ASN A 29 81.65 -33.06 -1.12
C ASN A 29 81.02 -34.33 -1.75
N PRO A 30 81.50 -34.80 -2.92
CA PRO A 30 80.95 -35.96 -3.63
C PRO A 30 81.57 -37.28 -3.12
N GLU A 31 81.21 -37.74 -1.92
CA GLU A 31 81.66 -39.05 -1.43
C GLU A 31 80.68 -39.63 -0.39
N ASN A 32 79.49 -40.02 -0.86
CA ASN A 32 78.68 -41.15 -0.37
C ASN A 32 77.31 -41.15 -1.05
N SER A 33 77.28 -41.50 -2.34
CA SER A 33 76.04 -41.87 -3.03
C SER A 33 75.63 -43.28 -2.59
N ARG A 34 75.04 -43.40 -1.41
CA ARG A 34 74.08 -44.48 -1.13
C ARG A 34 72.70 -43.88 -1.32
N THR A 35 72.20 -44.01 -2.54
CA THR A 35 70.83 -43.64 -2.88
C THR A 35 69.88 -44.35 -1.93
N ARG A 36 68.86 -43.60 -1.47
CA ARG A 36 67.73 -44.03 -0.63
C ARG A 36 66.82 -45.07 -1.31
N ALA A 37 67.32 -45.73 -2.36
CA ALA A 37 66.70 -46.81 -3.12
C ALA A 37 66.84 -48.17 -2.39
N ASP A 38 67.78 -48.29 -1.45
CA ASP A 38 68.14 -49.60 -0.87
C ASP A 38 67.49 -49.91 0.49
N THR A 39 66.62 -49.04 1.04
CA THR A 39 66.15 -49.23 2.43
C THR A 39 64.67 -49.62 2.58
N PHE A 40 63.79 -49.48 1.57
CA PHE A 40 62.39 -49.96 1.73
C PHE A 40 61.66 -50.46 0.47
N GLY A 41 62.29 -50.60 -0.70
CA GLY A 41 61.67 -51.29 -1.86
C GLY A 41 60.34 -50.73 -2.38
N ILE A 42 59.91 -49.52 -1.98
CA ILE A 42 58.72 -48.84 -2.49
C ILE A 42 59.16 -47.92 -3.64
N ARG A 43 58.51 -48.03 -4.80
CA ARG A 43 58.85 -47.22 -5.98
C ARG A 43 58.61 -45.70 -5.75
N PRO A 44 59.44 -44.80 -6.33
CA PRO A 44 59.32 -43.35 -6.14
C PRO A 44 58.00 -42.72 -6.65
N ASP A 45 57.40 -43.28 -7.71
CA ASP A 45 56.10 -42.85 -8.26
C ASP A 45 54.94 -43.00 -7.26
N ILE A 46 55.03 -44.00 -6.38
CA ILE A 46 54.07 -44.23 -5.30
C ILE A 46 54.30 -43.22 -4.17
N TRP A 47 55.56 -42.90 -3.85
CA TRP A 47 55.85 -41.88 -2.84
C TRP A 47 55.37 -40.50 -3.31
N ASP A 48 55.58 -40.11 -4.56
CA ASP A 48 55.09 -38.83 -5.07
C ASP A 48 53.57 -38.79 -5.20
N SER A 49 52.92 -39.89 -5.58
CA SER A 49 51.45 -40.00 -5.59
C SER A 49 50.87 -39.97 -4.18
N LEU A 50 51.52 -40.64 -3.21
CA LEU A 50 51.14 -40.63 -1.80
C LEU A 50 51.39 -39.24 -1.19
N ASN A 51 52.50 -38.57 -1.53
CA ASN A 51 52.83 -37.24 -1.03
C ASN A 51 51.91 -36.17 -1.64
N GLN A 52 51.53 -36.27 -2.92
CA GLN A 52 50.51 -35.40 -3.55
C GLN A 52 49.09 -35.67 -3.00
N ALA A 53 48.76 -36.92 -2.65
CA ALA A 53 47.51 -37.26 -1.97
C ALA A 53 47.49 -36.78 -0.50
N ILE A 54 48.64 -36.75 0.18
CA ILE A 54 48.77 -36.26 1.56
C ILE A 54 48.83 -34.72 1.60
N THR A 55 49.46 -34.05 0.64
CA THR A 55 49.59 -32.57 0.63
C THR A 55 48.33 -31.83 0.17
N LYS A 56 47.29 -32.52 -0.32
CA LYS A 56 45.94 -31.94 -0.52
C LYS A 56 44.95 -32.30 0.60
N LYS A 57 45.43 -32.89 1.69
CA LYS A 57 44.60 -33.31 2.81
C LYS A 57 44.51 -32.15 3.81
N ALA A 58 43.47 -31.33 3.67
CA ALA A 58 42.86 -30.81 4.90
C ALA A 58 42.57 -32.05 5.75
N THR A 59 43.13 -32.10 6.96
CA THR A 59 42.91 -33.23 7.87
C THR A 59 41.41 -33.45 8.03
N VAL A 60 40.96 -34.70 8.24
CA VAL A 60 39.52 -35.00 8.42
C VAL A 60 38.92 -34.10 9.51
N ASP A 61 39.74 -33.74 10.51
CA ASP A 61 39.40 -32.79 11.57
C ASP A 61 39.21 -31.36 11.06
N GLU A 62 40.03 -30.86 10.13
CA GLU A 62 39.83 -29.54 9.48
C GLU A 62 38.57 -29.50 8.61
N LEU A 63 38.26 -30.58 7.91
CA LEU A 63 37.02 -30.68 7.12
C LEU A 63 35.78 -30.78 8.02
N LEU A 64 35.87 -31.51 9.14
CA LEU A 64 34.83 -31.57 10.17
C LEU A 64 34.64 -30.20 10.85
N GLU A 65 35.72 -29.48 11.09
CA GLU A 65 35.68 -28.14 11.67
C GLU A 65 35.11 -27.11 10.69
N GLN A 66 35.48 -27.15 9.41
CA GLN A 66 34.83 -26.34 8.37
C GLN A 66 33.35 -26.70 8.21
N ALA A 67 32.99 -27.97 8.26
CA ALA A 67 31.60 -28.41 8.21
C ALA A 67 30.81 -27.90 9.43
N ARG A 68 31.40 -27.93 10.63
CA ARG A 68 30.81 -27.36 11.85
C ARG A 68 30.61 -25.85 11.74
N ARG A 69 31.63 -25.10 11.30
CA ARG A 69 31.52 -23.65 11.10
C ARG A 69 30.42 -23.30 10.10
N ARG A 70 30.36 -24.02 8.97
CA ARG A 70 29.28 -23.84 7.98
C ARG A 70 27.91 -24.23 8.54
N GLN A 71 27.83 -25.23 9.43
CA GLN A 71 26.59 -25.58 10.12
C GLN A 71 26.17 -24.51 11.13
N GLU A 72 27.12 -23.88 11.83
CA GLU A 72 26.86 -22.73 12.69
C GLU A 72 26.43 -21.49 11.88
N ASP A 73 27.09 -21.20 10.77
CA ASP A 73 26.68 -20.14 9.85
C ASP A 73 25.28 -20.40 9.30
N ALA A 74 24.98 -21.64 8.88
CA ALA A 74 23.64 -22.03 8.45
C ALA A 74 22.60 -21.86 9.56
N ARG A 75 22.93 -22.18 10.81
CA ARG A 75 22.07 -21.92 11.97
C ARG A 75 21.86 -20.43 12.20
N LYS A 76 22.91 -19.62 12.05
CA LYS A 76 22.83 -18.16 12.16
C LYS A 76 21.94 -17.57 11.07
N TYR A 77 22.12 -17.99 9.81
CA TYR A 77 21.25 -17.59 8.71
C TYR A 77 19.80 -18.05 8.90
N LEU A 78 19.56 -19.23 9.47
CA LEU A 78 18.21 -19.69 9.85
C LEU A 78 17.60 -18.82 10.95
N ALA A 79 18.38 -18.41 11.94
CA ALA A 79 17.94 -17.49 12.99
C ALA A 79 17.63 -16.10 12.42
N ASP A 80 18.48 -15.58 11.52
CA ASP A 80 18.26 -14.30 10.83
C ASP A 80 17.01 -14.38 9.93
N ALA A 81 16.79 -15.50 9.23
CA ALA A 81 15.58 -15.74 8.44
C ALA A 81 14.32 -15.83 9.31
N ALA A 82 14.41 -16.45 10.49
CA ALA A 82 13.31 -16.49 11.46
C ALA A 82 12.99 -15.10 12.01
N ALA A 83 14.00 -14.30 12.36
CA ALA A 83 13.83 -12.92 12.80
C ALA A 83 13.25 -12.03 11.68
N ALA A 84 13.70 -12.20 10.44
CA ALA A 84 13.15 -11.51 9.28
C ALA A 84 11.69 -11.89 9.02
N ARG A 85 11.33 -13.17 9.21
CA ARG A 85 9.94 -13.63 9.13
C ARG A 85 9.08 -13.02 10.24
N GLU A 86 9.58 -12.98 11.47
CA GLU A 86 8.85 -12.33 12.58
C GLU A 86 8.63 -10.83 12.31
N GLN A 87 9.62 -10.14 11.74
CA GLN A 87 9.45 -8.76 11.30
C GLN A 87 8.44 -8.62 10.16
N ALA A 88 8.44 -9.55 9.20
CA ALA A 88 7.45 -9.56 8.12
C ALA A 88 6.03 -9.80 8.67
N ASP A 89 5.86 -10.71 9.62
CA ASP A 89 4.58 -10.99 10.28
C ASP A 89 4.09 -9.75 11.07
N LYS A 90 4.99 -9.03 11.76
CA LYS A 90 4.67 -7.75 12.41
C LYS A 90 4.26 -6.67 11.41
N ALA A 91 4.99 -6.55 10.29
CA ALA A 91 4.67 -5.60 9.23
C ALA A 91 3.33 -5.92 8.55
N LEU A 92 3.01 -7.21 8.35
CA LEU A 92 1.72 -7.66 7.85
C LEU A 92 0.60 -7.30 8.84
N ALA A 93 0.79 -7.54 10.14
CA ALA A 93 -0.19 -7.17 11.16
C ALA A 93 -0.41 -5.65 11.24
N GLU A 94 0.62 -4.84 11.02
CA GLU A 94 0.50 -3.39 10.91
C GLU A 94 -0.20 -2.97 9.61
N SER A 95 0.09 -3.64 8.49
CA SER A 95 -0.59 -3.42 7.21
C SER A 95 -2.08 -3.76 7.33
N ASP A 96 -2.44 -4.88 7.96
CA ASP A 96 -3.84 -5.25 8.21
C ASP A 96 -4.55 -4.20 9.05
N LYS A 97 -3.91 -3.70 10.12
CA LYS A 97 -4.46 -2.59 10.92
C LYS A 97 -4.61 -1.32 10.08
N ALA A 98 -3.65 -1.02 9.20
CA ALA A 98 -3.72 0.14 8.31
C ALA A 98 -4.85 -0.01 7.28
N VAL A 99 -5.05 -1.20 6.71
CA VAL A 99 -6.15 -1.51 5.80
C VAL A 99 -7.49 -1.41 6.51
N GLN A 100 -7.61 -1.92 7.74
CA GLN A 100 -8.83 -1.75 8.55
C GLN A 100 -9.13 -0.27 8.82
N LYS A 101 -8.11 0.51 9.21
CA LYS A 101 -8.26 1.97 9.40
C LYS A 101 -8.63 2.68 8.10
N ALA A 102 -8.05 2.28 6.97
CA ALA A 102 -8.38 2.82 5.66
C ALA A 102 -9.83 2.47 5.28
N GLY A 103 -10.29 1.26 5.57
CA GLY A 103 -11.68 0.84 5.39
C GLY A 103 -12.64 1.67 6.25
N GLN A 104 -12.31 1.90 7.52
CA GLN A 104 -13.08 2.78 8.41
C GLN A 104 -13.10 4.23 7.89
N ALA A 105 -11.96 4.75 7.45
CA ALA A 105 -11.85 6.09 6.87
C ALA A 105 -12.66 6.21 5.56
N GLN A 106 -12.67 5.16 4.73
CA GLN A 106 -13.48 5.12 3.51
C GLN A 106 -14.97 5.11 3.85
N GLN A 107 -15.40 4.35 4.87
CA GLN A 107 -16.78 4.37 5.33
C GLN A 107 -17.18 5.74 5.88
N GLN A 108 -16.32 6.37 6.68
CA GLN A 108 -16.54 7.74 7.18
C GLN A 108 -16.60 8.74 6.03
N ALA A 109 -15.74 8.61 5.01
CA ALA A 109 -15.77 9.45 3.82
C ALA A 109 -17.07 9.25 3.02
N ARG A 110 -17.56 8.01 2.87
CA ARG A 110 -18.87 7.74 2.24
C ARG A 110 -20.00 8.38 3.04
N GLN A 111 -20.01 8.21 4.36
CA GLN A 111 -21.00 8.86 5.22
C GLN A 111 -20.94 10.39 5.11
N ALA A 112 -19.75 10.97 5.01
CA ALA A 112 -19.58 12.41 4.81
C ALA A 112 -20.07 12.86 3.43
N VAL A 113 -19.84 12.07 2.38
CA VAL A 113 -20.39 12.31 1.03
C VAL A 113 -21.91 12.21 1.04
N ASP A 114 -22.50 11.21 1.69
CA ASP A 114 -23.95 11.05 1.79
C ASP A 114 -24.58 12.20 2.57
N ALA A 115 -23.94 12.63 3.66
CA ALA A 115 -24.33 13.82 4.41
C ALA A 115 -24.19 15.10 3.57
N SER A 116 -23.13 15.23 2.78
CA SER A 116 -22.94 16.35 1.85
C SER A 116 -23.99 16.36 0.75
N ASN A 117 -24.35 15.20 0.21
CA ASN A 117 -25.40 15.06 -0.80
C ASN A 117 -26.77 15.40 -0.22
N SER A 118 -27.04 14.97 1.01
CA SER A 118 -28.24 15.35 1.75
C SER A 118 -28.29 16.87 1.98
N ALA A 119 -27.18 17.46 2.43
CA ALA A 119 -27.06 18.91 2.61
C ALA A 119 -27.19 19.69 1.29
N LEU A 120 -26.70 19.15 0.17
CA LEU A 120 -26.92 19.72 -1.16
C LEU A 120 -28.40 19.63 -1.58
N GLY A 121 -29.07 18.53 -1.25
CA GLY A 121 -30.51 18.36 -1.42
C GLY A 121 -31.30 19.40 -0.62
N ASP A 122 -30.98 19.54 0.66
CA ASP A 122 -31.58 20.55 1.55
C ASP A 122 -31.29 21.98 1.04
N ALA A 123 -30.07 22.24 0.58
CA ALA A 123 -29.72 23.52 -0.02
C ALA A 123 -30.48 23.80 -1.32
N ALA A 124 -30.69 22.78 -2.15
CA ALA A 124 -31.49 22.90 -3.37
C ALA A 124 -32.96 23.18 -3.03
N ALA A 125 -33.53 22.47 -2.06
CA ALA A 125 -34.88 22.73 -1.54
C ALA A 125 -34.99 24.14 -0.97
N ALA A 126 -34.03 24.57 -0.15
CA ALA A 126 -33.98 25.93 0.40
C ALA A 126 -33.85 27.01 -0.69
N ARG A 127 -33.07 26.76 -1.77
CA ARG A 127 -32.99 27.66 -2.92
C ARG A 127 -34.31 27.73 -3.67
N GLU A 128 -35.04 26.63 -3.78
CA GLU A 128 -36.35 26.62 -4.41
C GLU A 128 -37.39 27.37 -3.57
N ASP A 129 -37.41 27.12 -2.25
CA ASP A 129 -38.21 27.89 -1.30
C ASP A 129 -37.87 29.38 -1.34
N ALA A 130 -36.59 29.73 -1.45
CA ALA A 130 -36.12 31.11 -1.60
C ALA A 130 -36.57 31.71 -2.94
N ARG A 131 -36.54 30.96 -4.05
CA ARG A 131 -37.06 31.42 -5.34
C ARG A 131 -38.56 31.66 -5.28
N LYS A 132 -39.31 30.74 -4.68
CA LYS A 132 -40.75 30.89 -4.48
C LYS A 132 -41.06 32.09 -3.61
N SER A 133 -40.32 32.26 -2.50
CA SER A 133 -40.40 33.43 -1.64
C SER A 133 -40.09 34.73 -2.37
N LEU A 134 -39.09 34.71 -3.27
CA LEU A 134 -38.75 35.86 -4.11
C LEU A 134 -39.86 36.17 -5.12
N GLN A 135 -40.47 35.15 -5.73
CA GLN A 135 -41.62 35.32 -6.62
C GLN A 135 -42.83 35.88 -5.85
N ASP A 136 -43.12 35.35 -4.67
CA ASP A 136 -44.17 35.86 -3.78
C ASP A 136 -43.89 37.31 -3.36
N ALA A 137 -42.62 37.64 -3.09
CA ALA A 137 -42.16 38.99 -2.81
C ALA A 137 -42.29 39.92 -4.03
N GLN A 138 -41.97 39.45 -5.23
CA GLN A 138 -42.14 40.20 -6.47
C GLN A 138 -43.63 40.47 -6.74
N GLN A 139 -44.47 39.46 -6.57
CA GLN A 139 -45.92 39.61 -6.70
C GLN A 139 -46.48 40.57 -5.64
N SER A 140 -45.99 40.48 -4.40
CA SER A 140 -46.35 41.39 -3.30
C SER A 140 -45.90 42.82 -3.56
N LEU A 141 -44.72 43.00 -4.17
CA LEU A 141 -44.22 44.31 -4.59
C LEU A 141 -45.08 44.87 -5.72
N GLN A 142 -45.44 44.05 -6.72
CA GLN A 142 -46.34 44.45 -7.79
C GLN A 142 -47.72 44.85 -7.24
N ASN A 143 -48.30 44.03 -6.36
CA ASN A 143 -49.56 44.35 -5.70
C ASN A 143 -49.47 45.64 -4.87
N SER A 144 -48.34 45.87 -4.20
CA SER A 144 -48.07 47.12 -3.48
C SER A 144 -47.97 48.32 -4.42
N GLN A 145 -47.34 48.14 -5.58
CA GLN A 145 -47.22 49.17 -6.61
C GLN A 145 -48.59 49.51 -7.21
N ASP A 146 -49.40 48.50 -7.51
CA ASP A 146 -50.76 48.66 -8.00
C ASP A 146 -51.62 49.38 -6.94
N ALA A 147 -51.53 48.97 -5.68
CA ALA A 147 -52.21 49.63 -4.56
C ALA A 147 -51.75 51.09 -4.37
N LEU A 148 -50.47 51.39 -4.58
CA LEU A 148 -49.95 52.75 -4.54
C LEU A 148 -50.51 53.59 -5.70
N ASN A 149 -50.57 53.03 -6.90
CA ASN A 149 -51.15 53.69 -8.07
C ASN A 149 -52.65 53.96 -7.83
N ASP A 150 -53.40 52.98 -7.31
CA ASP A 150 -54.79 53.14 -6.92
C ASP A 150 -54.97 54.24 -5.87
N ALA A 151 -54.06 54.30 -4.87
CA ALA A 151 -54.08 55.35 -3.85
C ALA A 151 -53.76 56.73 -4.44
N GLN A 152 -52.85 56.82 -5.42
CA GLN A 152 -52.55 58.06 -6.14
C GLN A 152 -53.76 58.52 -6.97
N ASP A 153 -54.42 57.61 -7.67
CA ASP A 153 -55.65 57.87 -8.43
C ASP A 153 -56.78 58.32 -7.52
N ALA A 154 -56.98 57.63 -6.39
CA ALA A 154 -57.96 58.00 -5.38
C ALA A 154 -57.67 59.40 -4.81
N ARG A 155 -56.41 59.72 -4.52
CA ARG A 155 -55.99 61.06 -4.07
C ARG A 155 -56.20 62.13 -5.14
N ALA A 156 -55.95 61.83 -6.41
CA ALA A 156 -56.22 62.73 -7.52
C ALA A 156 -57.73 63.03 -7.62
N ARG A 157 -58.57 61.98 -7.56
CA ARG A 157 -60.04 62.11 -7.51
C ARG A 157 -60.50 62.92 -6.31
N ALA A 158 -59.91 62.70 -5.12
CA ALA A 158 -60.21 63.47 -3.92
C ALA A 158 -59.84 64.95 -4.09
N THR A 159 -58.70 65.25 -4.71
CA THR A 159 -58.27 66.62 -5.02
C THR A 159 -59.28 67.32 -5.93
N THR A 160 -59.72 66.65 -6.99
CA THR A 160 -60.79 67.17 -7.88
C THR A 160 -62.10 67.36 -7.14
N ALA A 161 -62.50 66.43 -6.26
CA ALA A 161 -63.71 66.54 -5.48
C ALA A 161 -63.67 67.74 -4.51
N VAL A 162 -62.54 68.00 -3.85
CA VAL A 162 -62.33 69.18 -3.00
C VAL A 162 -62.40 70.47 -3.82
N ALA A 163 -61.78 70.51 -5.00
CA ALA A 163 -61.86 71.68 -5.88
C ALA A 163 -63.32 71.98 -6.30
N ASN A 164 -64.07 70.94 -6.68
CA ASN A 164 -65.49 71.08 -7.01
C ASN A 164 -66.33 71.55 -5.80
N ALA A 165 -66.03 71.04 -4.60
CA ALA A 165 -66.69 71.48 -3.37
C ALA A 165 -66.41 72.97 -3.07
N ALA A 166 -65.17 73.43 -3.28
CA ALA A 166 -64.80 74.83 -3.13
C ALA A 166 -65.56 75.72 -4.13
N THR A 167 -65.63 75.34 -5.41
CA THR A 167 -66.42 76.07 -6.41
C THR A 167 -67.90 76.13 -6.04
N ALA A 168 -68.48 75.01 -5.60
CA ALA A 168 -69.88 74.96 -5.17
C ALA A 168 -70.14 75.90 -3.97
N ARG A 169 -69.21 75.95 -3.01
CA ARG A 169 -69.29 76.88 -1.87
C ARG A 169 -69.23 78.35 -2.30
N THR A 170 -68.30 78.71 -3.19
CA THR A 170 -68.22 80.07 -3.75
C THR A 170 -69.52 80.49 -4.44
N ASN A 171 -70.15 79.57 -5.18
CA ASN A 171 -71.45 79.83 -5.81
C ASN A 171 -72.56 80.02 -4.77
N ALA A 172 -72.55 79.26 -3.68
CA ALA A 172 -73.49 79.42 -2.58
C ALA A 172 -73.33 80.78 -1.89
N ASP A 173 -72.10 81.21 -1.62
CA ASP A 173 -71.81 82.52 -1.00
C ASP A 173 -72.28 83.68 -1.88
N LYS A 174 -72.11 83.56 -3.21
CA LYS A 174 -72.64 84.55 -4.16
C LYS A 174 -74.17 84.62 -4.10
N ALA A 175 -74.84 83.47 -4.15
CA ALA A 175 -76.29 83.40 -4.09
C ALA A 175 -76.87 83.93 -2.77
N LEU A 176 -76.19 83.68 -1.64
CA LEU A 176 -76.53 84.25 -0.33
C LEU A 176 -76.42 85.77 -0.32
N ASN A 177 -75.34 86.33 -0.88
CA ASN A 177 -75.16 87.78 -0.98
C ASN A 177 -76.26 88.44 -1.83
N ASP A 178 -76.61 87.83 -2.97
CA ASP A 178 -77.68 88.33 -3.83
C ASP A 178 -79.04 88.28 -3.10
N SER A 179 -79.28 87.21 -2.32
CA SER A 179 -80.47 87.12 -1.45
C SER A 179 -80.51 88.23 -0.39
N GLY A 180 -79.38 88.54 0.25
CA GLY A 180 -79.29 89.63 1.24
C GLY A 180 -79.61 91.00 0.64
N LYS A 181 -79.14 91.26 -0.59
CA LYS A 181 -79.48 92.50 -1.32
C LYS A 181 -80.97 92.57 -1.64
N ALA A 182 -81.55 91.49 -2.14
CA ALA A 182 -82.97 91.42 -2.46
C ALA A 182 -83.84 91.62 -1.20
N LEU A 183 -83.46 91.06 -0.06
CA LEU A 183 -84.15 91.27 1.22
C LEU A 183 -84.08 92.74 1.67
N THR A 184 -82.93 93.39 1.49
CA THR A 184 -82.75 94.82 1.80
C THR A 184 -83.70 95.68 0.96
N GLN A 185 -83.81 95.41 -0.34
CA GLN A 185 -84.74 96.08 -1.25
C GLN A 185 -86.20 95.85 -0.85
N ALA A 186 -86.56 94.61 -0.49
CA ALA A 186 -87.89 94.31 0.02
C ALA A 186 -88.22 95.11 1.28
N GLY A 187 -87.27 95.24 2.22
CA GLY A 187 -87.42 96.06 3.41
C GLY A 187 -87.67 97.55 3.11
N GLN A 188 -86.95 98.11 2.13
CA GLN A 188 -87.16 99.48 1.67
C GLN A 188 -88.57 99.68 1.09
N ALA A 189 -88.99 98.78 0.19
CA ALA A 189 -90.32 98.84 -0.42
C ALA A 189 -91.45 98.73 0.62
N VAL A 190 -91.31 97.88 1.64
CA VAL A 190 -92.27 97.81 2.76
C VAL A 190 -92.34 99.13 3.54
N SER A 191 -91.20 99.78 3.77
CA SER A 191 -91.16 101.08 4.45
C SER A 191 -91.90 102.16 3.65
N GLU A 192 -91.67 102.21 2.34
CA GLU A 192 -92.39 103.10 1.42
C GLU A 192 -93.90 102.83 1.42
N ALA A 193 -94.30 101.56 1.38
CA ALA A 193 -95.71 101.15 1.45
C ALA A 193 -96.37 101.64 2.74
N ARG A 194 -95.70 101.50 3.89
CA ARG A 194 -96.21 102.00 5.18
C ARG A 194 -96.41 103.52 5.18
N SER A 195 -95.46 104.26 4.63
CA SER A 195 -95.55 105.72 4.50
C SER A 195 -96.73 106.14 3.62
N ALA A 196 -96.92 105.44 2.50
CA ALA A 196 -98.04 105.69 1.58
C ALA A 196 -99.40 105.35 2.24
N VAL A 197 -99.51 104.24 2.97
CA VAL A 197 -100.72 103.90 3.74
C VAL A 197 -101.06 104.98 4.78
N SER A 198 -100.06 105.47 5.52
CA SER A 198 -100.26 106.56 6.48
C SER A 198 -100.82 107.82 5.80
N THR A 199 -100.21 108.22 4.68
CA THR A 199 -100.63 109.38 3.89
C THR A 199 -102.06 109.22 3.38
N SER A 200 -102.43 108.00 2.93
CA SER A 200 -103.80 107.67 2.52
C SER A 200 -104.80 107.83 3.67
N GLY A 201 -104.45 107.35 4.86
CA GLY A 201 -105.26 107.51 6.07
C GLY A 201 -105.54 108.97 6.42
N ASP A 202 -104.50 109.82 6.38
CA ASP A 202 -104.64 111.26 6.63
C ASP A 202 -105.53 111.95 5.58
N ALA A 203 -105.38 111.57 4.31
CA ALA A 203 -106.20 112.10 3.23
C ALA A 203 -107.67 111.68 3.40
N LEU A 204 -107.95 110.42 3.74
CA LEU A 204 -109.30 109.93 4.00
C LEU A 204 -109.95 110.66 5.20
N ALA A 205 -109.19 110.91 6.26
CA ALA A 205 -109.68 111.67 7.41
C ALA A 205 -110.09 113.10 7.00
N LYS A 206 -109.27 113.78 6.19
CA LYS A 206 -109.60 115.09 5.61
C LYS A 206 -110.85 115.07 4.75
N ALA A 207 -111.02 114.05 3.91
CA ALA A 207 -112.21 113.90 3.06
C ALA A 207 -113.49 113.77 3.90
N LYS A 208 -113.44 112.99 4.98
CA LYS A 208 -114.58 112.80 5.90
C LYS A 208 -114.97 114.06 6.67
N ALA A 209 -114.03 114.97 6.89
CA ALA A 209 -114.25 116.22 7.61
C ALA A 209 -114.77 117.37 6.73
N ALA A 210 -114.85 117.19 5.41
CA ALA A 210 -115.29 118.24 4.48
C ALA A 210 -116.82 118.44 4.52
N ASP A 211 -117.27 119.70 4.39
CA ASP A 211 -118.70 120.03 4.25
C ASP A 211 -119.21 119.67 2.85
N LEU A 212 -119.87 118.52 2.73
CA LEU A 212 -120.35 118.02 1.44
C LEU A 212 -121.55 118.79 0.87
N THR A 213 -122.11 119.75 1.62
CA THR A 213 -123.24 120.57 1.15
C THR A 213 -122.78 121.76 0.30
N SER A 214 -121.51 122.15 0.38
CA SER A 214 -120.90 123.20 -0.44
C SER A 214 -120.07 122.64 -1.60
N GLU A 215 -120.00 123.40 -2.69
CA GLU A 215 -119.18 123.10 -3.87
C GLU A 215 -117.71 122.85 -3.49
N GLU A 216 -117.18 123.69 -2.61
CA GLU A 216 -115.77 123.67 -2.19
C GLU A 216 -115.45 122.48 -1.28
N GLY A 217 -116.37 122.10 -0.40
CA GLY A 217 -116.20 120.90 0.43
C GLY A 217 -116.29 119.60 -0.39
N ARG A 218 -117.15 119.53 -1.41
CA ARG A 218 -117.13 118.41 -2.39
C ARG A 218 -115.80 118.33 -3.13
N LYS A 219 -115.27 119.46 -3.60
CA LYS A 219 -113.97 119.52 -4.28
C LYS A 219 -112.83 119.06 -3.37
N THR A 220 -112.81 119.53 -2.12
CA THR A 220 -111.85 119.11 -1.09
C THR A 220 -111.92 117.61 -0.83
N ALA A 221 -113.13 117.04 -0.72
CA ALA A 221 -113.33 115.61 -0.54
C ALA A 221 -112.83 114.80 -1.75
N ILE A 222 -113.11 115.25 -2.97
CA ILE A 222 -112.63 114.60 -4.21
C ILE A 222 -111.10 114.66 -4.30
N GLU A 223 -110.48 115.81 -4.02
CA GLU A 223 -109.02 115.94 -4.02
C GLU A 223 -108.37 115.05 -2.96
N ALA A 224 -108.97 114.98 -1.77
CA ALA A 224 -108.50 114.13 -0.68
C ALA A 224 -108.66 112.63 -1.01
N LEU A 225 -109.79 112.23 -1.59
CA LEU A 225 -110.00 110.85 -2.09
C LEU A 225 -109.05 110.51 -3.23
N THR A 226 -108.76 111.45 -4.13
CA THR A 226 -107.78 111.28 -5.21
C THR A 226 -106.38 111.06 -4.64
N LYS A 227 -105.98 111.83 -3.63
CA LYS A 227 -104.72 111.63 -2.89
C LYS A 227 -104.69 110.27 -2.18
N ALA A 228 -105.79 109.84 -1.57
CA ALA A 228 -105.90 108.54 -0.91
C ALA A 228 -105.79 107.37 -1.92
N VAL A 229 -106.45 107.46 -3.07
CA VAL A 229 -106.33 106.48 -4.16
C VAL A 229 -104.91 106.44 -4.69
N HIS A 230 -104.29 107.59 -4.94
CA HIS A 230 -102.91 107.65 -5.43
C HIS A 230 -101.94 107.04 -4.41
N ALA A 231 -102.07 107.39 -3.14
CA ALA A 231 -101.26 106.81 -2.06
C ALA A 231 -101.49 105.30 -1.90
N THR A 232 -102.73 104.82 -2.06
CA THR A 232 -103.05 103.38 -2.06
C THR A 232 -102.41 102.66 -3.24
N ASN A 233 -102.46 103.25 -4.44
CA ASN A 233 -101.77 102.70 -5.61
C ASN A 233 -100.25 102.67 -5.41
N THR A 234 -99.65 103.69 -4.79
CA THR A 234 -98.23 103.68 -4.40
C THR A 234 -97.95 102.55 -3.41
N ALA A 235 -98.80 102.34 -2.40
CA ALA A 235 -98.65 101.25 -1.45
C ALA A 235 -98.77 99.86 -2.11
N VAL A 236 -99.70 99.69 -3.04
CA VAL A 236 -99.87 98.45 -3.82
C VAL A 236 -98.65 98.20 -4.69
N SER A 237 -98.17 99.21 -5.42
CA SER A 237 -96.95 99.10 -6.24
C SER A 237 -95.73 98.76 -5.40
N ALA A 238 -95.56 99.41 -4.24
CA ALA A 238 -94.48 99.11 -3.31
C ALA A 238 -94.58 97.68 -2.75
N ASN A 239 -95.79 97.20 -2.43
CA ASN A 239 -95.99 95.80 -2.03
C ASN A 239 -95.67 94.83 -3.17
N SER A 240 -96.05 95.13 -4.41
CA SER A 240 -95.67 94.31 -5.58
C SER A 240 -94.15 94.24 -5.71
N THR A 241 -93.43 95.37 -5.60
CA THR A 241 -91.96 95.40 -5.59
C THR A 241 -91.39 94.56 -4.44
N ALA A 242 -91.97 94.63 -3.24
CA ALA A 242 -91.54 93.81 -2.10
C ALA A 242 -91.76 92.30 -2.34
N ILE A 243 -92.87 91.92 -2.98
CA ILE A 243 -93.17 90.52 -3.35
C ILE A 243 -92.18 90.01 -4.41
N GLU A 244 -91.88 90.81 -5.43
CA GLU A 244 -90.89 90.46 -6.47
C GLU A 244 -89.48 90.33 -5.88
N ALA A 245 -89.09 91.25 -5.01
CA ALA A 245 -87.82 91.19 -4.29
C ALA A 245 -87.74 89.95 -3.39
N ASN A 246 -88.80 89.62 -2.64
CA ASN A 246 -88.86 88.40 -1.85
C ASN A 246 -88.80 87.13 -2.71
N SER A 247 -89.49 87.12 -3.86
CA SER A 247 -89.44 86.00 -4.80
C SER A 247 -88.02 85.79 -5.34
N THR A 248 -87.31 86.89 -5.62
CA THR A 248 -85.91 86.86 -6.03
C THR A 248 -84.99 86.36 -4.91
N ALA A 249 -85.23 86.78 -3.66
CA ALA A 249 -84.49 86.30 -2.49
C ALA A 249 -84.69 84.80 -2.26
N ILE A 250 -85.93 84.30 -2.35
CA ILE A 250 -86.24 82.87 -2.25
C ILE A 250 -85.56 82.08 -3.36
N ALA A 251 -85.65 82.53 -4.61
CA ALA A 251 -85.00 81.88 -5.74
C ALA A 251 -83.47 81.81 -5.56
N SER A 252 -82.86 82.87 -5.05
CA SER A 252 -81.42 82.93 -4.76
C SER A 252 -81.04 82.02 -3.59
N THR A 253 -81.86 81.98 -2.54
CA THR A 253 -81.67 81.06 -1.40
C THR A 253 -81.74 79.60 -1.86
N ASN A 254 -82.71 79.24 -2.71
CA ASN A 254 -82.82 77.90 -3.28
C ASN A 254 -81.58 77.51 -4.11
N LYS A 255 -81.01 78.46 -4.88
CA LYS A 255 -79.72 78.24 -5.57
C LYS A 255 -78.58 78.00 -4.59
N ALA A 256 -78.52 78.74 -3.48
CA ALA A 256 -77.50 78.54 -2.45
C ALA A 256 -77.62 77.16 -1.79
N VAL A 257 -78.85 76.72 -1.45
CA VAL A 257 -79.11 75.39 -0.87
C VAL A 257 -78.71 74.27 -1.83
N ALA A 258 -79.03 74.39 -3.12
CA ALA A 258 -78.63 73.42 -4.13
C ALA A 258 -77.09 73.33 -4.26
N ALA A 259 -76.41 74.48 -4.27
CA ALA A 259 -74.95 74.53 -4.33
C ALA A 259 -74.29 73.93 -3.07
N LEU A 260 -74.83 74.20 -1.88
CA LEU A 260 -74.36 73.58 -0.63
C LEU A 260 -74.58 72.06 -0.62
N THR A 261 -75.72 71.60 -1.14
CA THR A 261 -76.00 70.17 -1.30
C THR A 261 -74.95 69.51 -2.19
N GLN A 262 -74.63 70.13 -3.33
CA GLN A 262 -73.58 69.65 -4.22
C GLN A 262 -72.20 69.64 -3.55
N ALA A 263 -71.86 70.67 -2.76
CA ALA A 263 -70.61 70.73 -2.01
C ALA A 263 -70.51 69.59 -0.98
N SER A 264 -71.58 69.31 -0.24
CA SER A 264 -71.61 68.22 0.74
C SER A 264 -71.43 66.84 0.11
N ALA A 265 -72.05 66.61 -1.06
CA ALA A 265 -71.89 65.37 -1.81
C ALA A 265 -70.47 65.20 -2.35
N ALA A 266 -69.85 66.29 -2.82
CA ALA A 266 -68.45 66.29 -3.25
C ALA A 266 -67.49 65.99 -2.09
N ASN A 267 -67.71 66.58 -0.91
CA ASN A 267 -66.93 66.28 0.29
C ASN A 267 -67.06 64.81 0.71
N SER A 268 -68.26 64.24 0.67
CA SER A 268 -68.48 62.84 1.02
C SER A 268 -67.66 61.90 0.11
N ARG A 269 -67.68 62.16 -1.20
CA ARG A 269 -66.85 61.41 -2.17
C ARG A 269 -65.35 61.55 -1.91
N ALA A 270 -64.90 62.73 -1.47
CA ALA A 270 -63.50 62.95 -1.14
C ALA A 270 -63.06 62.13 0.10
N VAL A 271 -63.93 62.03 1.10
CA VAL A 271 -63.70 61.20 2.29
C VAL A 271 -63.64 59.71 1.91
N ASP A 272 -64.57 59.23 1.10
CA ASP A 272 -64.58 57.84 0.64
C ASP A 272 -63.29 57.48 -0.12
N ALA A 273 -62.83 58.37 -1.01
CA ALA A 273 -61.59 58.18 -1.76
C ALA A 273 -60.34 58.13 -0.84
N LEU A 274 -60.28 58.98 0.20
CA LEU A 274 -59.20 58.96 1.18
C LEU A 274 -59.20 57.67 2.01
N SER A 275 -60.38 57.14 2.35
CA SER A 275 -60.51 55.87 3.06
C SER A 275 -59.96 54.72 2.21
N GLN A 276 -60.36 54.64 0.93
CA GLN A 276 -59.86 53.63 -0.01
C GLN A 276 -58.34 53.68 -0.17
N ALA A 277 -57.76 54.88 -0.29
CA ALA A 277 -56.31 55.06 -0.37
C ALA A 277 -55.58 54.55 0.89
N SER A 278 -56.16 54.76 2.07
CA SER A 278 -55.57 54.31 3.35
C SER A 278 -55.61 52.78 3.50
N GLU A 279 -56.69 52.15 3.05
CA GLU A 279 -56.80 50.69 3.00
C GLU A 279 -55.81 50.06 2.02
N ALA A 280 -55.64 50.66 0.84
CA ALA A 280 -54.66 50.21 -0.15
C ALA A 280 -53.23 50.27 0.42
N ASN A 281 -52.88 51.36 1.10
CA ASN A 281 -51.58 51.51 1.74
C ASN A 281 -51.35 50.46 2.85
N SER A 282 -52.38 50.14 3.63
CA SER A 282 -52.31 49.11 4.67
C SER A 282 -52.06 47.70 4.08
N ARG A 283 -52.67 47.40 2.93
CA ARG A 283 -52.42 46.16 2.19
C ARG A 283 -50.98 46.09 1.68
N ALA A 284 -50.45 47.17 1.13
CA ALA A 284 -49.06 47.24 0.64
C ALA A 284 -48.02 47.00 1.77
N ILE A 285 -48.24 47.59 2.95
CA ILE A 285 -47.38 47.37 4.13
C ILE A 285 -47.38 45.88 4.54
N THR A 286 -48.55 45.25 4.59
CA THR A 286 -48.69 43.84 4.96
C THR A 286 -47.96 42.91 3.97
N ALA A 287 -48.09 43.19 2.67
CA ALA A 287 -47.42 42.45 1.61
C ALA A 287 -45.88 42.57 1.73
N THR A 288 -45.38 43.79 2.00
CA THR A 288 -43.95 44.04 2.21
C THR A 288 -43.39 43.28 3.41
N ASN A 289 -44.10 43.28 4.54
CA ASN A 289 -43.67 42.54 5.74
C ASN A 289 -43.60 41.03 5.49
N THR A 290 -44.54 40.49 4.71
CA THR A 290 -44.55 39.06 4.32
C THR A 290 -43.32 38.72 3.48
N ALA A 291 -42.97 39.57 2.50
CA ALA A 291 -41.77 39.41 1.68
C ALA A 291 -40.46 39.41 2.51
N VAL A 292 -40.35 40.34 3.46
CA VAL A 292 -39.18 40.42 4.36
C VAL A 292 -39.02 39.15 5.18
N ALA A 293 -40.10 38.65 5.79
CA ALA A 293 -40.06 37.43 6.58
C ALA A 293 -39.60 36.21 5.77
N ALA A 294 -40.09 36.08 4.54
CA ALA A 294 -39.70 34.99 3.64
C ALA A 294 -38.21 35.06 3.26
N ASN A 295 -37.69 36.27 2.99
CA ASN A 295 -36.29 36.48 2.67
C ASN A 295 -35.36 36.17 3.85
N SER A 296 -35.76 36.51 5.09
CA SER A 296 -35.00 36.13 6.29
C SER A 296 -34.84 34.61 6.43
N LYS A 297 -35.90 33.84 6.17
CA LYS A 297 -35.86 32.37 6.23
C LYS A 297 -34.94 31.75 5.17
N ALA A 298 -34.90 32.33 3.97
CA ALA A 298 -33.99 31.91 2.90
C ALA A 298 -32.52 32.10 3.28
N VAL A 299 -32.18 33.23 3.91
CA VAL A 299 -30.81 33.53 4.36
C VAL A 299 -30.36 32.55 5.45
N GLU A 300 -31.23 32.26 6.43
CA GLU A 300 -30.93 31.30 7.50
C GLU A 300 -30.62 29.90 6.95
N SER A 301 -31.42 29.45 5.97
CA SER A 301 -31.22 28.14 5.33
C SER A 301 -29.89 28.06 4.55
N ALA A 302 -29.50 29.14 3.87
CA ALA A 302 -28.21 29.20 3.16
C ALA A 302 -27.00 29.12 4.14
N LEU A 303 -27.12 29.70 5.32
CA LEU A 303 -26.08 29.65 6.35
C LEU A 303 -25.86 28.22 6.87
N LEU A 304 -26.94 27.49 7.14
CA LEU A 304 -26.89 26.10 7.59
C LEU A 304 -26.21 25.18 6.56
N SER A 305 -26.52 25.36 5.27
CA SER A 305 -25.86 24.63 4.19
C SER A 305 -24.33 24.87 4.13
N SER A 306 -23.91 26.13 4.32
CA SER A 306 -22.48 26.49 4.34
C SER A 306 -21.72 25.84 5.50
N GLN A 307 -22.35 25.76 6.68
CA GLN A 307 -21.78 25.05 7.83
C GLN A 307 -21.63 23.55 7.55
N ALA A 308 -22.65 22.91 6.96
CA ALA A 308 -22.59 21.49 6.60
C ALA A 308 -21.43 21.19 5.62
N ASN A 309 -21.25 22.03 4.59
CA ASN A 309 -20.13 21.91 3.66
C ASN A 309 -18.77 22.03 4.36
N SER A 310 -18.64 22.94 5.32
CA SER A 310 -17.41 23.11 6.08
C SER A 310 -17.05 21.86 6.90
N THR A 311 -18.06 21.20 7.50
CA THR A 311 -17.87 19.94 8.23
C THR A 311 -17.49 18.78 7.30
N ALA A 312 -18.08 18.71 6.09
CA ALA A 312 -17.73 17.69 5.10
C ALA A 312 -16.27 17.82 4.65
N ILE A 313 -15.80 19.04 4.36
CA ILE A 313 -14.39 19.30 3.97
C ILE A 313 -13.43 18.86 5.08
N ALA A 314 -13.71 19.21 6.33
CA ALA A 314 -12.87 18.82 7.47
C ALA A 314 -12.76 17.29 7.61
N SER A 315 -13.84 16.56 7.34
CA SER A 315 -13.87 15.09 7.40
C SER A 315 -13.05 14.46 6.26
N THR A 316 -13.20 14.98 5.03
CA THR A 316 -12.41 14.54 3.87
C THR A 316 -10.91 14.72 4.11
N ASN A 317 -10.49 15.86 4.67
CA ASN A 317 -9.08 16.11 4.99
C ASN A 317 -8.51 15.07 5.96
N LYS A 318 -9.26 14.68 6.99
CA LYS A 318 -8.84 13.62 7.92
C LYS A 318 -8.68 12.27 7.22
N ALA A 319 -9.59 11.92 6.31
CA ALA A 319 -9.51 10.67 5.54
C ALA A 319 -8.27 10.64 4.62
N VAL A 320 -7.95 11.76 3.97
CA VAL A 320 -6.75 11.89 3.13
C VAL A 320 -5.48 11.71 3.96
N SER A 321 -5.37 12.36 5.12
CA SER A 321 -4.21 12.18 6.01
C SER A 321 -4.02 10.72 6.43
N ALA A 322 -5.10 10.01 6.76
CA ALA A 322 -5.03 8.59 7.12
C ALA A 322 -4.56 7.71 5.96
N ALA A 323 -5.00 7.99 4.72
CA ALA A 323 -4.57 7.26 3.53
C ALA A 323 -3.08 7.45 3.22
N VAL A 324 -2.55 8.66 3.43
CA VAL A 324 -1.11 8.95 3.28
C VAL A 324 -0.29 8.08 4.24
N THR A 325 -0.65 8.07 5.53
CA THR A 325 0.04 7.24 6.54
C THR A 325 -0.01 5.75 6.20
N ALA A 326 -1.13 5.24 5.68
CA ALA A 326 -1.23 3.85 5.25
C ALA A 326 -0.29 3.52 4.07
N SER A 327 -0.15 4.45 3.11
CA SER A 327 0.75 4.28 1.97
C SER A 327 2.23 4.22 2.40
N GLU A 328 2.62 5.08 3.34
CA GLU A 328 3.98 5.10 3.93
C GLU A 328 4.29 3.78 4.65
N ALA A 329 3.33 3.24 5.41
CA ALA A 329 3.47 1.94 6.07
C ALA A 329 3.66 0.80 5.05
N ASN A 330 2.86 0.77 3.98
CA ASN A 330 2.99 -0.23 2.93
C ASN A 330 4.35 -0.17 2.22
N SER A 331 4.87 1.03 1.95
CA SER A 331 6.21 1.21 1.38
C SER A 331 7.32 0.61 2.28
N THR A 332 7.16 0.77 3.59
CA THR A 332 8.07 0.20 4.59
C THR A 332 8.00 -1.34 4.58
N ALA A 333 6.80 -1.91 4.54
CA ALA A 333 6.59 -3.36 4.50
C ALA A 333 7.18 -4.01 3.23
N ILE A 334 7.03 -3.36 2.06
CA ILE A 334 7.65 -3.82 0.80
C ILE A 334 9.17 -3.85 0.93
N THR A 335 9.76 -2.81 1.52
CA THR A 335 11.22 -2.74 1.73
C THR A 335 11.72 -3.87 2.63
N ALA A 336 11.01 -4.16 3.73
CA ALA A 336 11.34 -5.27 4.63
C ALA A 336 11.24 -6.62 3.92
N THR A 337 10.17 -6.83 3.14
CA THR A 337 9.96 -8.06 2.36
C THR A 337 11.09 -8.30 1.36
N ASN A 338 11.52 -7.25 0.65
CA ASN A 338 12.63 -7.35 -0.31
C ASN A 338 13.95 -7.76 0.39
N ARG A 339 14.21 -7.26 1.61
CA ARG A 339 15.38 -7.68 2.41
C ARG A 339 15.30 -9.16 2.81
N ALA A 340 14.12 -9.63 3.24
CA ALA A 340 13.93 -11.03 3.59
C ALA A 340 14.16 -11.97 2.40
N VAL A 341 13.66 -11.60 1.21
CA VAL A 341 13.89 -12.36 -0.03
C VAL A 341 15.38 -12.41 -0.39
N ALA A 342 16.12 -11.30 -0.23
CA ALA A 342 17.56 -11.28 -0.47
C ALA A 342 18.31 -12.23 0.48
N ALA A 343 17.96 -12.24 1.77
CA ALA A 343 18.54 -13.14 2.77
C ALA A 343 18.28 -14.62 2.44
N LEU A 344 17.05 -14.97 2.02
CA LEU A 344 16.71 -16.34 1.60
C LEU A 344 17.53 -16.79 0.39
N ARG A 345 17.76 -15.92 -0.60
CA ARG A 345 18.61 -16.23 -1.75
C ARG A 345 20.06 -16.52 -1.32
N ALA A 346 20.61 -15.72 -0.40
CA ALA A 346 21.94 -15.94 0.14
C ALA A 346 22.05 -17.28 0.88
N ALA A 347 21.06 -17.60 1.73
CA ALA A 347 21.01 -18.89 2.42
C ALA A 347 20.93 -20.08 1.45
N ASN A 348 20.13 -19.98 0.38
CA ASN A 348 20.01 -21.05 -0.61
C ASN A 348 21.31 -21.24 -1.43
N SER A 349 22.02 -20.14 -1.73
CA SER A 349 23.35 -20.20 -2.35
C SER A 349 24.36 -20.90 -1.43
N ALA A 350 24.39 -20.54 -0.15
CA ALA A 350 25.25 -21.19 0.84
C ALA A 350 24.95 -22.70 0.97
N ASN A 351 23.67 -23.08 0.98
CA ASN A 351 23.25 -24.47 1.03
C ASN A 351 23.69 -25.25 -0.23
N SER A 352 23.58 -24.64 -1.41
CA SER A 352 24.05 -25.24 -2.66
C SER A 352 25.57 -25.51 -2.63
N SER A 353 26.35 -24.56 -2.10
CA SER A 353 27.79 -24.72 -1.91
C SER A 353 28.13 -25.81 -0.88
N ALA A 354 27.35 -25.92 0.20
CA ALA A 354 27.52 -26.97 1.20
C ALA A 354 27.25 -28.37 0.61
N ILE A 355 26.17 -28.53 -0.17
CA ILE A 355 25.86 -29.78 -0.86
C ILE A 355 27.01 -30.18 -1.78
N LYS A 356 27.53 -29.23 -2.58
CA LYS A 356 28.68 -29.50 -3.47
C LYS A 356 29.89 -30.01 -2.68
N ALA A 357 30.23 -29.36 -1.57
CA ALA A 357 31.35 -29.79 -0.74
C ALA A 357 31.17 -31.21 -0.16
N VAL A 358 29.93 -31.57 0.22
CA VAL A 358 29.62 -32.93 0.70
C VAL A 358 29.74 -33.95 -0.44
N THR A 359 29.26 -33.62 -1.64
CA THR A 359 29.44 -34.47 -2.84
C THR A 359 30.92 -34.71 -3.12
N ASP A 360 31.73 -33.64 -3.16
CA ASP A 360 33.16 -33.72 -3.40
C ASP A 360 33.88 -34.59 -2.34
N ALA A 361 33.49 -34.47 -1.07
CA ALA A 361 34.01 -35.29 0.02
C ALA A 361 33.63 -36.78 -0.12
N SER A 362 32.40 -37.08 -0.54
CA SER A 362 31.93 -38.45 -0.77
C SER A 362 32.70 -39.12 -1.91
N GLU A 363 32.96 -38.39 -3.00
CA GLU A 363 33.79 -38.88 -4.10
C GLU A 363 35.22 -39.18 -3.65
N ALA A 364 35.81 -38.32 -2.82
CA ALA A 364 37.14 -38.55 -2.25
C ALA A 364 37.18 -39.80 -1.35
N ASN A 365 36.17 -40.00 -0.50
CA ASN A 365 36.07 -41.20 0.35
C ASN A 365 35.94 -42.48 -0.50
N THR A 366 35.13 -42.43 -1.55
CA THR A 366 34.97 -43.57 -2.48
C THR A 366 36.33 -43.95 -3.11
N LYS A 367 37.13 -42.96 -3.54
CA LYS A 367 38.48 -43.20 -4.06
C LYS A 367 39.42 -43.80 -3.00
N ALA A 368 39.39 -43.31 -1.77
CA ALA A 368 40.23 -43.82 -0.68
C ALA A 368 39.93 -45.29 -0.34
N ILE A 369 38.64 -45.66 -0.29
CA ILE A 369 38.22 -47.05 -0.04
C ILE A 369 38.70 -47.99 -1.16
N SER A 370 38.64 -47.56 -2.42
CA SER A 370 39.16 -48.33 -3.55
C SER A 370 40.67 -48.56 -3.45
N LEU A 371 41.43 -47.60 -2.92
CA LEU A 371 42.88 -47.73 -2.72
C LEU A 371 43.25 -48.65 -1.56
N LEU A 372 42.47 -48.70 -0.48
CA LEU A 372 42.72 -49.59 0.66
C LEU A 372 42.61 -51.08 0.31
N HIS A 373 41.76 -51.45 -0.65
CA HIS A 373 41.63 -52.82 -1.12
C HIS A 373 42.85 -53.36 -1.89
N LEU A 374 43.84 -52.52 -2.23
CA LEU A 374 45.04 -52.89 -2.99
C LEU A 374 46.26 -53.24 -2.09
N LEU A 375 46.08 -53.40 -0.77
CA LEU A 375 47.16 -53.66 0.17
C LEU A 375 47.30 -55.16 0.52
N ASN A 376 48.51 -55.69 0.27
CA ASN A 376 49.10 -56.98 0.65
C ASN A 376 48.14 -58.06 1.20
N HIS A 377 47.90 -59.09 0.39
CA HIS A 377 46.86 -60.11 0.59
C HIS A 377 47.38 -61.37 1.32
N GLY A 378 48.52 -61.28 1.99
CA GLY A 378 49.05 -62.33 2.84
C GLY A 378 50.57 -62.44 2.78
N THR A 379 51.18 -62.69 3.95
CA THR A 379 52.60 -63.00 4.12
C THR A 379 52.75 -64.30 4.90
N TRP A 380 53.62 -65.19 4.44
CA TRP A 380 53.83 -66.55 4.93
C TRP A 380 55.31 -66.84 5.14
N ASN A 381 55.64 -67.60 6.18
CA ASN A 381 57.01 -67.99 6.52
C ASN A 381 57.12 -69.52 6.56
N LEU A 382 58.31 -70.10 6.45
CA LEU A 382 58.46 -71.56 6.43
C LEU A 382 58.05 -72.23 7.76
N SER A 383 57.49 -73.45 7.66
CA SER A 383 56.91 -74.19 8.79
C SER A 383 57.90 -74.95 9.66
N SER A 384 59.02 -75.37 9.08
CA SER A 384 60.05 -76.13 9.76
C SER A 384 61.42 -75.88 9.12
N THR A 385 62.47 -76.42 9.75
CA THR A 385 63.76 -76.51 9.08
C THR A 385 63.61 -77.27 7.77
N TYR A 386 64.37 -76.85 6.76
CA TYR A 386 64.29 -77.42 5.43
C TYR A 386 65.69 -77.71 4.89
N THR A 387 65.79 -78.74 4.06
CA THR A 387 67.00 -79.09 3.32
C THR A 387 66.72 -78.97 1.84
N ILE A 388 67.65 -78.37 1.12
CA ILE A 388 67.57 -78.27 -0.34
C ILE A 388 68.32 -79.48 -0.92
N GLY A 389 67.54 -80.44 -1.43
CA GLY A 389 68.06 -81.63 -2.09
C GLY A 389 68.38 -81.42 -3.56
N THR A 390 68.80 -82.49 -4.24
CA THR A 390 69.12 -82.50 -5.67
C THR A 390 67.92 -82.60 -6.61
N SER A 391 66.75 -82.93 -6.05
CA SER A 391 65.47 -82.89 -6.73
C SER A 391 64.69 -81.64 -6.33
N TRP A 392 63.82 -81.14 -7.22
CA TRP A 392 62.84 -80.12 -6.86
C TRP A 392 61.98 -80.62 -5.71
N ARG A 393 61.96 -79.88 -4.61
CA ARG A 393 61.04 -80.09 -3.49
C ARG A 393 60.25 -78.83 -3.25
N SER A 394 58.95 -78.99 -3.10
CA SER A 394 58.08 -77.89 -2.70
C SER A 394 58.40 -77.50 -1.26
N LEU A 395 58.33 -76.20 -0.98
CA LEU A 395 58.56 -75.67 0.35
C LEU A 395 57.24 -75.59 1.13
N GLU A 396 57.34 -75.80 2.43
CA GLU A 396 56.19 -75.72 3.33
C GLU A 396 56.17 -74.40 4.09
N PHE A 397 55.10 -73.64 3.90
CA PHE A 397 54.85 -72.38 4.59
C PHE A 397 53.76 -72.57 5.66
N ASN A 398 53.92 -71.83 6.75
CA ASN A 398 52.96 -71.72 7.84
C ASN A 398 51.72 -70.93 7.45
N SER A 399 50.73 -70.93 8.35
CA SER A 399 49.58 -70.03 8.30
C SER A 399 50.00 -68.57 8.10
N PRO A 400 49.22 -67.77 7.35
CA PRO A 400 49.52 -66.36 7.11
C PRO A 400 49.73 -65.60 8.41
N LYS A 401 50.73 -64.71 8.41
CA LYS A 401 50.75 -63.58 9.32
C LYS A 401 49.95 -62.45 8.65
N GLY A 402 48.71 -62.27 9.08
CA GLY A 402 47.78 -61.26 8.56
C GLY A 402 46.51 -61.85 7.95
N GLU A 403 45.58 -61.00 7.52
CA GLU A 403 44.38 -61.43 6.81
C GLU A 403 44.72 -61.73 5.35
N SER A 404 44.57 -63.00 4.94
CA SER A 404 44.65 -63.37 3.53
C SER A 404 43.32 -63.06 2.85
N SER A 405 43.17 -61.84 2.33
CA SER A 405 42.00 -61.44 1.55
C SER A 405 42.21 -61.81 0.08
N GLY A 406 41.22 -62.37 -0.62
CA GLY A 406 41.35 -62.71 -2.04
C GLY A 406 42.30 -63.88 -2.38
N CYS A 407 43.00 -64.47 -1.41
CA CYS A 407 43.75 -65.72 -1.57
C CYS A 407 43.72 -66.56 -0.28
N SER A 408 44.09 -67.82 -0.38
CA SER A 408 44.07 -68.78 0.75
C SER A 408 45.17 -69.81 0.60
N ILE A 409 45.66 -70.35 1.72
CA ILE A 409 46.61 -71.47 1.69
C ILE A 409 45.88 -72.80 1.74
N PHE A 410 46.36 -73.77 0.98
CA PHE A 410 45.97 -75.16 1.10
C PHE A 410 47.15 -76.11 0.88
N LYS A 411 46.97 -77.38 1.25
CA LYS A 411 47.89 -78.50 1.00
C LYS A 411 47.12 -79.60 0.27
N PHE A 412 47.67 -80.18 -0.80
CA PHE A 412 47.04 -81.36 -1.39
C PHE A 412 47.30 -82.60 -0.52
N THR A 413 46.34 -83.53 -0.50
CA THR A 413 46.50 -84.82 0.18
C THR A 413 47.63 -85.59 -0.50
N ASN A 414 48.66 -85.97 0.27
CA ASN A 414 49.88 -86.66 -0.20
C ASN A 414 50.83 -85.82 -1.07
N SER A 415 50.78 -84.48 -1.01
CA SER A 415 51.81 -83.61 -1.60
C SER A 415 52.69 -82.98 -0.52
N ASP A 416 53.99 -82.96 -0.77
CA ASP A 416 54.90 -82.07 -0.03
C ASP A 416 54.68 -80.64 -0.52
N GLY A 417 54.62 -79.67 0.40
CA GLY A 417 54.57 -78.24 0.07
C GLY A 417 53.30 -77.50 0.44
N THR A 418 53.34 -76.18 0.28
CA THR A 418 52.22 -75.28 0.56
C THR A 418 51.86 -74.48 -0.68
N TYR A 419 50.56 -74.37 -0.96
CA TYR A 419 50.01 -73.79 -2.17
C TYR A 419 49.14 -72.58 -1.81
N ILE A 420 49.33 -71.47 -2.50
CA ILE A 420 48.49 -70.26 -2.36
C ILE A 420 47.46 -70.29 -3.48
N ASN A 421 46.21 -70.55 -3.15
CA ASN A 421 45.05 -70.46 -4.04
C ASN A 421 44.55 -69.02 -4.14
N PHE A 422 44.33 -68.51 -5.35
CA PHE A 422 43.76 -67.18 -5.58
C PHE A 422 42.24 -67.27 -5.73
N ASN A 423 41.52 -66.56 -4.86
CA ASN A 423 40.06 -66.51 -4.84
C ASN A 423 39.49 -65.37 -5.72
N GLU A 424 40.35 -64.46 -6.19
CA GLU A 424 39.97 -63.34 -7.07
C GLU A 424 40.86 -63.33 -8.32
N ALA A 425 40.25 -63.05 -9.48
CA ALA A 425 40.99 -62.86 -10.73
C ALA A 425 41.70 -61.50 -10.78
N GLY A 426 42.77 -61.42 -11.56
CA GLY A 426 43.51 -60.19 -11.81
C GLY A 426 45.01 -60.39 -11.83
N GLN A 427 45.76 -59.29 -11.81
CA GLN A 427 47.21 -59.37 -11.70
C GLN A 427 47.61 -59.49 -10.22
N TRP A 428 48.41 -60.48 -9.91
CA TRP A 428 48.92 -60.74 -8.57
C TRP A 428 50.44 -60.76 -8.60
N GLU A 429 51.07 -59.98 -7.74
CA GLU A 429 52.49 -60.09 -7.49
C GLU A 429 52.73 -61.06 -6.34
N VAL A 430 53.60 -62.04 -6.57
CA VAL A 430 54.07 -63.00 -5.58
C VAL A 430 55.55 -62.75 -5.36
N ASN A 431 55.91 -62.43 -4.13
CA ASN A 431 57.29 -62.17 -3.73
C ASN A 431 57.77 -63.27 -2.81
N LEU A 432 58.92 -63.83 -3.12
CA LEU A 432 59.63 -64.76 -2.29
C LEU A 432 60.98 -64.20 -1.92
N ARG A 433 61.32 -64.25 -0.65
CA ARG A 433 62.66 -64.05 -0.13
C ARG A 433 63.02 -65.33 0.62
N ILE A 434 64.07 -66.04 0.22
CA ILE A 434 64.50 -67.27 0.89
C ILE A 434 66.01 -67.29 1.13
N ILE A 435 66.45 -67.69 2.31
CA ILE A 435 67.86 -67.89 2.61
C ILE A 435 68.31 -69.29 2.25
N ILE A 436 69.17 -69.41 1.26
CA ILE A 436 69.85 -70.65 0.94
C ILE A 436 70.88 -70.94 2.06
N PRO A 437 70.79 -72.10 2.77
CA PRO A 437 71.69 -72.42 3.87
C PRO A 437 73.10 -72.78 3.39
N ALA A 438 74.09 -72.64 4.27
CA ALA A 438 75.51 -72.92 3.97
C ALA A 438 75.80 -74.40 3.68
N LYS A 439 76.93 -74.68 3.01
CA LYS A 439 77.46 -76.05 2.84
C LYS A 439 78.40 -76.44 3.99
N PRO A 440 78.61 -77.75 4.24
CA PRO A 440 79.68 -78.21 5.11
C PRO A 440 81.04 -77.75 4.57
N LEU A 441 81.93 -77.27 5.46
CA LEU A 441 83.28 -76.80 5.13
C LEU A 441 84.00 -77.81 4.22
N LEU A 442 84.51 -77.33 3.07
CA LEU A 442 85.24 -78.03 2.00
C LEU A 442 84.44 -78.45 0.73
N SER A 443 83.14 -78.14 0.61
CA SER A 443 82.37 -78.31 -0.65
C SER A 443 82.04 -76.96 -1.31
N ILE A 444 82.95 -76.41 -2.11
CA ILE A 444 82.76 -75.16 -2.87
C ILE A 444 82.31 -75.53 -4.30
N GLY A 445 81.27 -74.85 -4.81
CA GLY A 445 80.73 -75.05 -6.16
C GLY A 445 79.33 -75.69 -6.22
N GLY A 446 78.58 -75.36 -7.27
CA GLY A 446 77.19 -75.77 -7.52
C GLY A 446 76.20 -74.60 -7.49
N SER A 447 74.96 -74.83 -7.95
CA SER A 447 73.89 -73.82 -7.97
C SER A 447 72.71 -74.24 -7.09
N SER A 448 71.97 -73.26 -6.60
CA SER A 448 70.65 -73.45 -5.99
C SER A 448 69.61 -72.73 -6.81
N TYR A 449 68.48 -73.37 -6.98
CA TYR A 449 67.37 -72.87 -7.77
C TYR A 449 66.16 -72.78 -6.88
N VAL A 450 65.45 -71.67 -7.00
CA VAL A 450 64.16 -71.48 -6.35
C VAL A 450 63.18 -71.06 -7.42
N ARG A 451 62.00 -71.68 -7.40
CA ARG A 451 60.97 -71.48 -8.41
C ARG A 451 59.65 -71.17 -7.75
N ILE A 452 58.96 -70.14 -8.24
CA ILE A 452 57.53 -69.95 -8.03
C ILE A 452 56.83 -70.48 -9.28
N SER A 453 55.96 -71.48 -9.14
CA SER A 453 55.19 -72.04 -10.25
C SER A 453 53.74 -71.64 -10.10
N HIS A 454 53.19 -70.97 -11.11
CA HIS A 454 51.77 -70.67 -11.24
C HIS A 454 51.09 -71.82 -11.96
N MET A 455 50.06 -72.36 -11.33
CA MET A 455 49.34 -73.54 -11.73
C MET A 455 47.87 -73.22 -12.02
N ARG A 456 47.34 -73.85 -13.07
CA ARG A 456 45.92 -73.84 -13.42
C ARG A 456 45.51 -75.27 -13.75
N LYS A 457 44.54 -75.81 -13.03
CA LYS A 457 44.03 -77.19 -13.24
C LYS A 457 45.16 -78.24 -13.32
N SER A 458 46.20 -78.07 -12.50
CA SER A 458 47.39 -78.94 -12.41
C SER A 458 48.38 -78.82 -13.58
N GLU A 459 48.23 -77.84 -14.48
CA GLU A 459 49.23 -77.48 -15.48
C GLU A 459 50.00 -76.23 -15.03
N VAL A 460 51.32 -76.21 -15.28
CA VAL A 460 52.14 -75.00 -15.06
C VAL A 460 51.78 -74.00 -16.16
N VAL A 461 51.14 -72.89 -15.77
CA VAL A 461 50.81 -71.79 -16.68
C VAL A 461 52.04 -70.93 -16.91
N ASP A 462 52.73 -70.60 -15.82
CA ASP A 462 53.92 -69.77 -15.82
C ASP A 462 54.82 -70.15 -14.64
N SER A 463 56.10 -69.81 -14.72
CA SER A 463 57.02 -69.98 -13.60
C SER A 463 58.15 -68.97 -13.63
N ALA A 464 58.49 -68.46 -12.46
CA ALA A 464 59.67 -67.62 -12.29
C ALA A 464 60.73 -68.43 -11.53
N VAL A 465 61.99 -68.33 -11.95
CA VAL A 465 63.12 -69.06 -11.34
C VAL A 465 64.22 -68.08 -11.00
N ALA A 466 64.68 -68.11 -9.75
CA ALA A 466 65.92 -67.48 -9.33
C ALA A 466 67.01 -68.55 -9.17
N THR A 467 68.23 -68.21 -9.57
CA THR A 467 69.41 -69.08 -9.42
C THR A 467 70.47 -68.35 -8.61
N GLY A 468 71.00 -69.01 -7.59
CA GLY A 468 72.13 -68.54 -6.80
C GLY A 468 73.31 -69.51 -6.90
N TYR A 469 74.51 -68.97 -7.03
CA TYR A 469 75.74 -69.76 -6.99
C TYR A 469 76.18 -69.96 -5.55
N ASP A 470 76.61 -71.17 -5.21
CA ASP A 470 76.98 -71.54 -3.85
C ASP A 470 78.50 -71.40 -3.63
N ASP A 471 78.89 -70.33 -2.94
CA ASP A 471 80.26 -70.05 -2.53
C ASP A 471 80.60 -70.62 -1.14
N GLY A 472 79.69 -71.41 -0.55
CA GLY A 472 79.83 -72.01 0.76
C GLY A 472 79.20 -71.20 1.90
N TRP A 473 78.74 -69.98 1.65
CA TRP A 473 78.09 -69.12 2.65
C TRP A 473 76.56 -69.10 2.50
N PRO A 474 75.80 -68.83 3.58
CA PRO A 474 74.35 -68.64 3.45
C PRO A 474 74.06 -67.30 2.77
N TYR A 475 73.13 -67.28 1.82
CA TYR A 475 72.74 -66.06 1.10
C TYR A 475 71.24 -66.02 0.85
N THR A 476 70.69 -64.82 0.70
CA THR A 476 69.28 -64.61 0.39
C THR A 476 69.06 -64.58 -1.11
N LEU A 477 68.09 -65.36 -1.58
CA LEU A 477 67.64 -65.38 -2.97
C LEU A 477 66.23 -64.77 -3.05
N PRO A 478 66.09 -63.53 -3.53
CA PRO A 478 64.78 -62.93 -3.79
C PRO A 478 64.25 -63.37 -5.16
N LEU A 479 62.94 -63.56 -5.26
CA LEU A 479 62.24 -63.86 -6.49
C LEU A 479 60.86 -63.19 -6.46
N THR A 480 60.64 -62.25 -7.36
CA THR A 480 59.35 -61.58 -7.55
C THR A 480 58.77 -62.00 -8.89
N ALA A 481 57.49 -62.34 -8.91
CA ALA A 481 56.77 -62.68 -10.13
C ALA A 481 55.41 -62.02 -10.12
N ILE A 482 54.97 -61.51 -11.28
CA ILE A 482 53.61 -61.01 -11.47
C ILE A 482 52.88 -61.99 -12.37
N PHE A 483 51.84 -62.61 -11.85
CA PHE A 483 51.01 -63.55 -12.57
C PHE A 483 49.65 -62.92 -12.88
N ASN A 484 49.11 -63.23 -14.06
CA ASN A 484 47.72 -62.96 -14.36
C ASN A 484 46.90 -64.20 -13.98
N VAL A 485 46.24 -64.14 -12.83
CA VAL A 485 45.58 -65.30 -12.23
C VAL A 485 44.08 -65.27 -12.50
N GLN A 486 43.49 -66.45 -12.62
CA GLN A 486 42.06 -66.66 -12.59
C GLN A 486 41.66 -67.19 -11.20
N VAL A 487 40.37 -67.05 -10.87
CA VAL A 487 39.83 -67.65 -9.65
C VAL A 487 40.07 -69.16 -9.67
N GLY A 488 40.71 -69.69 -8.62
CA GLY A 488 41.06 -71.10 -8.47
C GLY A 488 42.45 -71.48 -9.00
N ASP A 489 43.19 -70.55 -9.60
CA ASP A 489 44.61 -70.74 -9.87
C ASP A 489 45.39 -70.76 -8.55
N TYR A 490 46.54 -71.42 -8.53
CA TYR A 490 47.39 -71.44 -7.34
C TYR A 490 48.88 -71.32 -7.67
N VAL A 491 49.66 -70.84 -6.71
CA VAL A 491 51.13 -70.84 -6.80
C VAL A 491 51.74 -71.69 -5.70
N TYR A 492 52.89 -72.29 -6.00
CA TYR A 492 53.73 -72.91 -4.99
C TYR A 492 55.19 -72.63 -5.26
N VAL A 493 55.98 -72.71 -4.19
CA VAL A 493 57.42 -72.52 -4.24
C VAL A 493 58.10 -73.87 -4.16
N SER A 494 59.12 -74.08 -4.98
CA SER A 494 60.01 -75.23 -4.86
C SER A 494 61.46 -74.81 -4.94
N ALA A 495 62.34 -75.60 -4.33
CA ALA A 495 63.78 -75.40 -4.37
C ALA A 495 64.52 -76.69 -4.74
N LYS A 496 65.67 -76.55 -5.39
CA LYS A 496 66.65 -77.63 -5.63
C LYS A 496 68.08 -77.09 -5.60
N SER A 497 69.06 -77.97 -5.44
CA SER A 497 70.48 -77.65 -5.61
C SER A 497 71.17 -78.71 -6.46
N ASP A 498 72.12 -78.36 -7.31
CA ASP A 498 72.78 -79.38 -8.17
C ASP A 498 73.65 -80.37 -7.39
N THR A 499 73.97 -80.04 -6.15
CA THR A 499 74.85 -80.83 -5.27
C THR A 499 74.12 -81.18 -3.98
N THR A 500 74.33 -82.38 -3.46
CA THR A 500 73.75 -82.80 -2.18
C THR A 500 74.27 -81.90 -1.05
N ARG A 501 73.37 -81.12 -0.43
CA ARG A 501 73.66 -80.45 0.85
C ARG A 501 73.60 -81.53 1.94
N GLY A 502 74.73 -81.86 2.55
CA GLY A 502 74.86 -82.96 3.51
C GLY A 502 73.96 -82.79 4.76
N THR A 503 73.97 -83.78 5.65
CA THR A 503 73.16 -83.80 6.88
C THR A 503 73.69 -82.90 8.01
N SER A 504 74.61 -81.98 7.70
CA SER A 504 75.18 -81.05 8.68
C SER A 504 74.11 -80.09 9.20
N PRO A 505 74.09 -79.76 10.50
CA PRO A 505 73.18 -78.75 11.06
C PRO A 505 73.26 -77.39 10.36
N LEU A 506 74.42 -77.04 9.77
CA LEU A 506 74.63 -75.80 9.01
C LEU A 506 73.98 -75.81 7.62
N SER A 507 73.60 -76.99 7.13
CA SER A 507 72.96 -77.20 5.83
C SER A 507 71.43 -77.25 5.91
N ASN A 508 70.87 -77.04 7.11
CA ASN A 508 69.44 -76.86 7.34
C ASN A 508 69.12 -75.37 7.32
N GLY A 509 68.18 -74.96 6.46
CA GLY A 509 67.58 -73.64 6.53
C GLY A 509 66.78 -73.48 7.81
N ARG A 510 66.81 -72.28 8.40
CA ARG A 510 66.09 -71.97 9.64
C ARG A 510 64.68 -71.44 9.31
N PRO A 511 63.61 -71.95 9.95
CA PRO A 511 62.26 -71.42 9.82
C PRO A 511 62.15 -70.15 10.67
N ASP A 512 62.65 -69.03 10.15
CA ASP A 512 62.41 -67.72 10.76
C ASP A 512 61.94 -66.74 9.68
N HIS A 513 61.09 -65.80 10.08
CA HIS A 513 60.53 -64.76 9.22
C HIS A 513 61.61 -63.80 8.68
N GLU A 514 62.70 -63.66 9.42
CA GLU A 514 63.89 -62.94 8.96
C GLU A 514 64.60 -63.65 7.80
N TYR A 515 64.38 -64.97 7.65
CA TYR A 515 65.13 -65.82 6.72
C TYR A 515 64.31 -66.30 5.53
N THR A 516 63.00 -66.51 5.66
CA THR A 516 62.17 -66.87 4.51
C THR A 516 60.76 -66.31 4.60
N GLU A 517 60.38 -65.52 3.61
CA GLU A 517 59.10 -64.83 3.50
C GLU A 517 58.54 -65.01 2.08
N LEU A 518 57.30 -65.50 1.98
CA LEU A 518 56.51 -65.53 0.76
C LEU A 518 55.34 -64.58 0.97
N SER A 519 55.08 -63.65 0.05
CA SER A 519 53.92 -62.76 0.11
C SER A 519 53.23 -62.68 -1.24
N ALA A 520 51.93 -62.39 -1.20
CA ALA A 520 51.13 -62.15 -2.39
C ALA A 520 50.35 -60.85 -2.25
N ARG A 521 50.35 -60.03 -3.30
CA ARG A 521 49.53 -58.81 -3.38
C ARG A 521 48.80 -58.74 -4.71
N GLN A 522 47.53 -58.37 -4.68
CA GLN A 522 46.76 -58.09 -5.88
C GLN A 522 47.13 -56.69 -6.38
N LEU A 523 47.56 -56.58 -7.63
CA LEU A 523 47.88 -55.33 -8.30
C LEU A 523 46.69 -54.75 -9.05
N SER A 524 45.75 -55.61 -9.45
CA SER A 524 44.50 -55.21 -10.11
C SER A 524 43.40 -56.23 -9.88
N ARG A 525 42.16 -55.75 -9.83
CA ARG A 525 40.95 -56.57 -9.91
C ARG A 525 40.46 -56.52 -11.36
N ALA A 526 40.18 -57.69 -11.94
CA ALA A 526 39.61 -57.82 -13.28
C ALA A 526 38.09 -57.64 -13.27
#